data_AF-A0A1V2M6W8-F1
#
_entry.id   AF-A0A1V2M6W8-F1
#
_cell.length_a   1.000
_cell.length_b   1.000
_cell.length_c   1.000
_cell.angle_alpha   90.00
_cell.angle_beta   90.00
_cell.angle_gamma   90.00
#
_symmetry.space_group_name_H-M   'P 1'
#
loop_
_entity.id
_entity.type
_entity.pdbx_description
1 polymer ?
#
loop_
_entity_poly.entity_id
_entity_poly.type
_entity_poly.pdbx_seq_one_letter_code
_entity_poly.pdbx_strand_id
1 'polypeptide(L)' 'MFDQSIQQLEDIMRKLEHGNISLENSMQLYREGIVLAKKCNEILQNAKQEIYVCEAGEINGYEK' A
#
# COMPACT_ATOMS: atom_id res chain seq x y z
N MET A 1 4.78 -2.17 8.51
CA MET A 1 3.62 -1.31 8.84
C MET A 1 3.25 -0.48 7.61
N PHE A 2 2.02 0.04 7.52
CA PHE A 2 1.56 0.86 6.40
C PHE A 2 2.44 2.10 6.20
N ASP A 3 2.66 2.86 7.27
CA ASP A 3 3.43 4.12 7.25
C ASP A 3 4.85 3.92 6.73
N GLN A 4 5.50 2.83 7.14
CA GLN A 4 6.83 2.47 6.66
C GLN A 4 6.84 2.17 5.15
N SER A 5 5.82 1.47 4.65
CA SER A 5 5.73 1.14 3.22
C SER A 5 5.43 2.36 2.37
N ILE A 6 4.63 3.30 2.87
CA ILE A 6 4.42 4.61 2.23
C ILE A 6 5.69 5.45 2.22
N GLN A 7 6.40 5.54 3.34
CA GLN A 7 7.62 6.32 3.43
C GLN A 7 8.73 5.78 2.51
N GLN A 8 8.81 4.45 2.34
CA GLN A 8 9.71 3.82 1.37
C GLN A 8 9.29 4.13 -0.08
N LEU A 9 8.00 4.12 -0.39
CA LEU A 9 7.49 4.44 -1.71
C LEU A 9 7.78 5.89 -2.10
N GLU A 10 7.59 6.84 -1.17
CA GLU A 10 7.94 8.25 -1.37
C GLU A 10 9.45 8.43 -1.63
N ASP A 11 10.29 7.69 -0.90
CA ASP A 11 11.74 7.73 -1.11
C ASP A 11 12.15 7.24 -2.49
N ILE A 12 11.50 6.17 -2.98
CA ILE A 12 11.68 5.66 -4.33
C ILE A 12 11.24 6.71 -5.37
N MET A 13 10.10 7.37 -5.18
CA MET A 13 9.64 8.42 -6.09
C MET A 13 10.64 9.58 -6.13
N ARG A 14 11.13 10.05 -4.98
CA ARG A 14 12.17 11.10 -4.91
C ARG A 14 13.47 10.70 -5.63
N LYS A 15 13.86 9.43 -5.55
CA LYS A 15 15.05 8.91 -6.25
C LYS A 15 14.86 8.84 -7.76
N LEU A 16 13.67 8.47 -8.22
CA LEU A 16 13.32 8.44 -9.64
C LEU A 16 13.25 9.86 -10.24
N GLU A 17 12.76 10.84 -9.48
CA GLU A 17 12.64 12.24 -9.90
C GLU A 17 13.99 12.98 -9.97
N HIS A 18 15.00 12.53 -9.21
CA HIS A 18 16.32 13.19 -9.17
C HIS A 18 17.10 13.14 -10.50
N GLY A 19 16.64 12.37 -11.49
CA GLY A 19 17.11 12.41 -12.89
C GLY A 19 18.53 11.87 -13.14
N ASN A 20 19.38 11.72 -12.12
CA ASN A 20 20.76 11.28 -12.22
C ASN A 20 20.94 9.78 -11.93
N ILE A 21 19.97 8.96 -12.33
CA ILE A 21 19.94 7.53 -12.05
C ILE A 21 20.09 6.72 -13.34
N SER A 22 20.86 5.63 -13.29
CA SER A 22 21.05 4.75 -14.45
C SER A 22 19.74 4.03 -14.79
N LEU A 23 19.59 3.64 -16.06
CA LEU A 23 18.41 2.88 -16.52
C LEU A 23 18.18 1.60 -15.70
N GLU A 24 19.25 0.88 -15.37
CA GLU A 24 19.18 -0.34 -14.55
C GLU A 24 18.64 -0.05 -13.14
N ASN A 25 19.15 1.00 -12.49
CA ASN A 25 18.70 1.41 -11.17
C ASN A 25 17.26 1.94 -11.20
N SER A 26 16.86 2.68 -12.24
CA SER A 26 15.47 3.11 -12.45
C SER A 26 14.52 1.93 -12.57
N MET A 27 14.91 0.90 -13.33
CA MET A 27 14.12 -0.34 -13.47
C MET A 27 14.01 -1.10 -12.15
N GLN A 28 15.08 -1.13 -11.35
CA GLN A 28 15.05 -1.74 -10.03
C GLN A 28 14.11 -0.99 -9.09
N LEU A 29 14.28 0.33 -8.95
CA LEU A 29 13.44 1.18 -8.11
C LEU A 29 11.98 1.11 -8.51
N TYR A 30 11.69 1.07 -9.81
CA TYR A 30 10.32 0.91 -10.31
C TYR A 30 9.71 -0.42 -9.85
N ARG A 31 10.44 -1.53 -9.98
CA ARG A 31 9.97 -2.85 -9.50
C ARG A 31 9.72 -2.83 -8.00
N GLU A 32 10.63 -2.27 -7.22
CA GLU A 32 10.47 -2.12 -5.76
C GLU A 32 9.23 -1.27 -5.42
N GLY A 33 9.02 -0.17 -6.14
CA GLY A 33 7.84 0.68 -5.99
C GLY A 33 6.52 -0.06 -6.27
N ILE A 34 6.47 -0.89 -7.31
CA ILE A 34 5.29 -1.72 -7.61
C ILE A 34 4.99 -2.72 -6.49
N VAL A 35 6.02 -3.37 -5.94
CA VAL A 35 5.85 -4.32 -4.83
C VAL A 35 5.35 -3.61 -3.57
N LEU A 36 5.91 -2.44 -3.25
CA LEU A 36 5.46 -1.64 -2.10
C LEU A 36 4.02 -1.13 -2.28
N ALA A 37 3.66 -0.66 -3.47
CA ALA A 37 2.31 -0.20 -3.77
C ALA A 37 1.27 -1.33 -3.61
N LYS A 38 1.60 -2.54 -4.07
CA LYS A 38 0.75 -3.74 -3.85
C LYS A 38 0.58 -4.04 -2.37
N LYS A 39 1.67 -4.03 -1.60
CA LYS A 39 1.64 -4.25 -0.15
C LYS A 39 0.78 -3.22 0.58
N CYS A 40 0.89 -1.94 0.23
CA CYS A 40 0.02 -0.90 0.79
C CYS A 40 -1.46 -1.18 0.48
N ASN A 41 -1.77 -1.61 -0.75
CA ASN A 41 -3.13 -1.98 -1.12
C ASN A 41 -3.64 -3.14 -0.26
N GLU A 42 -2.87 -4.22 -0.09
CA GLU A 42 -3.23 -5.36 0.74
C GLU A 42 -3.51 -4.96 2.20
N ILE A 43 -2.67 -4.11 2.78
CA ILE A 43 -2.90 -3.61 4.15
C ILE A 43 -4.22 -2.83 4.23
N LEU A 44 -4.50 -1.98 3.26
CA LEU A 44 -5.76 -1.22 3.21
C LEU A 44 -6.97 -2.12 2.98
N GLN A 45 -6.85 -3.16 2.14
CA GLN A 45 -7.93 -4.12 1.93
C GLN A 45 -8.25 -4.90 3.21
N ASN A 46 -7.22 -5.37 3.92
CA ASN A 46 -7.40 -6.06 5.19
C ASN A 46 -8.09 -5.15 6.22
N ALA A 47 -7.61 -3.91 6.36
CA ALA A 47 -8.23 -2.95 7.27
C ALA A 47 -9.70 -2.66 6.90
N LYS A 48 -10.02 -2.51 5.61
CA LYS A 48 -11.41 -2.35 5.14
C LYS A 48 -12.27 -3.57 5.42
N GLN A 49 -11.72 -4.77 5.24
CA GLN A 49 -12.43 -6.02 5.53
C GLN A 49 -12.74 -6.14 7.03
N GLU A 50 -11.80 -5.78 7.90
CA GLU A 50 -12.03 -5.74 9.34
C GLU A 50 -13.15 -4.78 9.71
N ILE A 51 -13.17 -3.57 9.14
CA ILE A 51 -14.26 -2.60 9.32
C ILE A 51 -15.59 -3.18 8.84
N TYR A 52 -15.62 -3.75 7.63
CA TYR A 52 -16.85 -4.32 7.06
C TYR A 52 -17.41 -5.46 7.91
N VAL A 53 -16.55 -6.33 8.47
CA VAL A 53 -16.98 -7.41 9.37
C VAL A 53 -17.53 -6.85 10.68
N CYS A 54 -16.91 -5.81 11.24
CA CYS A 54 -17.42 -5.12 12.43
C CYS A 54 -18.80 -4.50 12.15
N GLU A 55 -18.95 -3.77 11.05
CA GLU A 55 -20.24 -3.16 10.64
C GLU A 55 -21.30 -4.23 10.35
N ALA A 56 -20.96 -5.32 9.65
CA ALA A 56 -21.89 -6.41 9.33
C ALA A 56 -22.30 -7.23 10.58
N GLY A 57 -21.44 -7.28 11.60
CA GLY A 57 -21.75 -7.86 12.91
C GLY A 57 -22.81 -7.06 13.67
N GLU A 58 -22.90 -5.75 13.46
CA GLU A 58 -23.91 -4.88 14.07
C GLU A 58 -25.27 -4.95 13.34
N ILE A 59 -25.30 -5.36 12.07
CA ILE A 59 -26.53 -5.41 11.25
C ILE A 59 -27.31 -6.72 11.45
N ASN A 60 -26.67 -7.83 11.84
CA ASN A 60 -27.35 -9.12 12.07
C ASN A 60 -28.03 -9.26 13.44
N GLY A 61 -28.11 -8.19 14.23
CA GLY A 61 -28.78 -8.16 15.55
C GLY A 61 -30.27 -7.79 15.52
N TYR A 62 -30.85 -7.48 14.36
CA TYR A 62 -32.28 -7.20 14.20
C TYR A 62 -32.79 -7.86 12.93
N GLU A 63 -33.19 -9.13 13.03
CA GLU A 63 -34.40 -9.60 12.38
C GLU A 63 -34.87 -10.89 13.08
N LYS A 64 -36.19 -11.01 13.14
CA LYS A 64 -36.99 -11.76 14.11
C LYS A 64 -37.27 -13.19 13.64
#